data_AF-A0A957W8N9-F1
#
_entry.id   AF-A0A957W8N9-F1
#
_cell.length_a   1.000
_cell.length_b   1.000
_cell.length_c   1.000
_cell.angle_alpha   90.00
_cell.angle_beta   90.00
_cell.angle_gamma   90.00
#
_symmetry.space_group_name_H-M   'P 1'
#
loop_
_entity.id
_entity.type
_entity.pdbx_description
1 polymer ?
#
loop_
_entity_poly.entity_id
_entity_poly.type
_entity_poly.pdbx_seq_one_letter_code
_entity_poly.pdbx_strand_id
1 'polypeptide(L)'
;MEKKAVIRYSEAFKRQVVREYEAGASAIQLGRKYGIKGGNTVSSWVKKYGREGSRYELMVIQKPEEQAEVKRLQERVKQLERALAQTMLDKLMLESLVETLEAETGVDLKKNIGRPRLNEPGPKAKNKGQGRR
;
A
#
# COMPACT_ATOMS: atom_id res chain seq x y z
N MET A 1 19.90 -41.96 -43.33
CA MET A 1 19.12 -41.23 -42.30
C MET A 1 19.36 -41.90 -40.96
N GLU A 2 20.09 -41.27 -40.04
CA GLU A 2 20.34 -41.83 -38.71
C GLU A 2 19.08 -41.77 -37.85
N LYS A 3 18.64 -42.93 -37.35
CA LYS A 3 17.50 -43.03 -36.44
C LYS A 3 17.91 -42.44 -35.07
N LYS A 4 17.39 -41.27 -34.71
CA LYS A 4 17.54 -40.74 -33.35
C LYS A 4 16.82 -41.67 -32.38
N ALA A 5 17.58 -42.32 -31.49
CA ALA A 5 17.01 -43.14 -30.44
C ALA A 5 16.15 -42.27 -29.50
N VAL A 6 14.87 -42.61 -29.36
CA VAL A 6 13.95 -41.94 -28.45
C VAL A 6 14.23 -42.44 -27.04
N ILE A 7 14.92 -41.63 -26.24
CA ILE A 7 15.18 -41.93 -24.83
C ILE A 7 13.87 -41.74 -24.05
N ARG A 8 13.37 -42.81 -23.43
CA ARG A 8 12.19 -42.80 -22.56
C ARG A 8 12.62 -42.95 -21.10
N TYR A 9 12.16 -42.02 -20.26
CA TYR A 9 12.39 -42.05 -18.82
C TYR A 9 11.17 -42.61 -18.10
N SER A 10 11.38 -43.48 -17.11
CA SER A 10 10.32 -44.01 -16.26
C SER A 10 9.69 -42.90 -15.40
N GLU A 11 8.43 -43.09 -14.98
CA GLU A 11 7.76 -42.08 -14.14
C GLU A 11 8.41 -41.93 -12.76
N ALA A 12 8.85 -43.03 -12.16
CA ALA A 12 9.56 -43.02 -10.88
C ALA A 12 10.82 -42.15 -10.94
N PHE A 13 11.59 -42.29 -12.02
CA PHE A 13 12.78 -41.48 -12.26
C PHE A 13 12.44 -39.99 -12.41
N LYS A 14 11.42 -39.64 -13.20
CA LYS A 14 10.97 -38.25 -13.36
C LYS A 14 10.60 -37.62 -12.01
N ARG A 15 9.87 -38.37 -11.17
CA ARG A 15 9.47 -37.91 -9.83
C ARG A 15 10.67 -37.75 -8.89
N GLN A 16 11.67 -38.64 -8.96
CA GLN A 16 12.91 -38.50 -8.19
C GLN A 16 13.65 -37.21 -8.57
N VAL A 17 13.83 -36.95 -9.87
CA VAL A 17 14.50 -35.74 -10.35
C VAL A 17 13.77 -34.47 -9.88
N VAL A 18 12.43 -34.50 -9.88
CA VAL A 18 11.63 -33.37 -9.38
C VAL A 18 11.79 -33.18 -7.86
N ARG A 19 11.84 -34.25 -7.06
CA ARG A 19 12.12 -34.12 -5.61
C ARG A 19 13.49 -33.49 -5.33
N GLU A 20 14.52 -33.87 -6.07
CA GLU A 20 15.84 -33.26 -5.92
C GLU A 20 15.86 -31.80 -6.40
N TYR A 21 15.07 -31.47 -7.42
CA TYR A 21 14.84 -30.10 -7.83
C TYR A 21 14.15 -29.31 -6.71
N GLU A 22 13.11 -29.84 -6.07
CA GLU A 22 12.44 -29.18 -4.95
C GLU A 22 13.39 -28.97 -3.75
N ALA A 23 14.27 -29.94 -3.50
CA ALA A 23 15.20 -29.93 -2.36
C ALA A 23 16.35 -28.92 -2.47
N GLY A 24 16.71 -28.45 -3.66
CA GLY A 24 17.93 -27.64 -3.77
C GLY A 24 18.42 -27.42 -5.18
N ALA A 25 18.42 -28.49 -5.98
CA ALA A 25 19.23 -28.56 -7.17
C ALA A 25 18.70 -27.70 -8.33
N SER A 26 19.61 -27.16 -9.14
CA SER A 26 19.25 -26.51 -10.40
C SER A 26 18.95 -27.54 -11.50
N ALA A 27 18.11 -27.16 -12.46
CA ALA A 27 17.80 -28.02 -13.62
C ALA A 27 19.05 -28.42 -14.41
N ILE A 28 20.05 -27.53 -14.48
CA ILE A 28 21.34 -27.78 -15.15
C ILE A 28 22.16 -28.83 -14.40
N GLN A 29 22.25 -28.72 -13.08
CA GLN A 29 22.96 -29.69 -12.24
C GLN A 29 22.33 -31.08 -12.36
N LEU A 30 21.00 -31.17 -12.31
CA LEU A 30 20.28 -32.44 -12.47
C LEU A 30 20.46 -33.02 -13.88
N GLY A 31 20.45 -32.16 -14.91
CA GLY A 31 20.73 -32.58 -16.28
C GLY A 31 22.11 -33.19 -16.44
N ARG A 32 23.13 -32.58 -15.81
CA ARG A 32 24.51 -33.12 -15.79
C ARG A 32 24.62 -34.39 -14.96
N LYS A 33 24.04 -34.43 -13.76
CA LYS A 33 24.09 -35.56 -12.83
C LYS A 33 23.49 -36.83 -13.44
N TYR A 34 22.40 -36.70 -14.19
CA TYR A 34 21.66 -37.82 -14.76
C TYR A 34 21.84 -38.00 -16.28
N GLY A 35 22.71 -37.22 -16.92
CA GLY A 35 22.93 -37.31 -18.37
C GLY A 35 21.71 -36.93 -19.23
N ILE A 36 20.81 -36.10 -18.70
CA ILE A 36 19.60 -35.67 -19.41
C ILE A 36 20.00 -34.61 -20.45
N LYS A 37 19.97 -34.99 -21.73
CA LYS A 37 20.45 -34.16 -22.84
C LYS A 37 19.54 -32.99 -23.23
N GLY A 38 18.30 -32.94 -22.72
CA GLY A 38 17.35 -31.89 -23.07
C GLY A 38 17.35 -30.75 -22.05
N GLY A 39 17.73 -29.54 -22.48
CA GLY A 39 17.83 -28.36 -21.61
C GLY A 39 16.52 -27.97 -20.90
N ASN A 40 15.38 -28.28 -21.52
CA ASN A 40 14.05 -28.01 -20.95
C ASN A 40 13.36 -29.25 -20.37
N THR A 41 13.99 -30.43 -20.43
CA THR A 41 13.35 -31.70 -20.03
C THR A 41 13.07 -31.73 -18.53
N VAL A 42 14.04 -31.33 -17.71
CA VAL A 42 13.87 -31.24 -16.26
C VAL A 42 12.81 -30.21 -15.89
N SER A 43 12.87 -29.00 -16.46
CA SER A 43 11.87 -27.94 -16.23
C SER A 43 10.45 -28.39 -16.60
N SER A 44 10.31 -29.16 -17.69
CA SER A 44 9.02 -29.72 -18.10
C SER A 44 8.48 -30.75 -17.11
N TRP A 45 9.36 -31.55 -16.48
CA TRP A 45 8.97 -32.48 -15.42
C TRP A 45 8.60 -31.75 -14.14
N VAL A 46 9.32 -30.69 -13.76
CA VAL A 46 8.97 -29.86 -12.60
C VAL A 46 7.60 -29.21 -12.80
N LYS A 47 7.31 -28.67 -13.99
CA LYS A 47 5.98 -28.11 -14.28
C LYS A 47 4.85 -29.15 -14.21
N LYS A 48 5.13 -30.41 -14.57
CA LYS A 48 4.13 -31.49 -14.62
C LYS A 48 3.95 -32.24 -13.30
N TYR A 49 5.02 -32.43 -12.55
CA TYR A 49 5.06 -33.29 -11.36
C TYR A 49 5.48 -32.55 -10.08
N GLY A 50 5.90 -31.29 -10.17
CA GLY A 50 6.23 -30.44 -9.03
C GLY A 50 4.98 -29.97 -8.31
N ARG A 51 5.14 -29.61 -7.03
CA ARG A 51 4.04 -29.05 -6.24
C ARG A 51 3.66 -27.65 -6.74
N GLU A 52 2.36 -27.34 -6.71
CA GLU A 52 1.87 -25.96 -6.85
C GLU A 52 2.58 -25.07 -5.81
N GLY A 53 3.19 -23.97 -6.25
CA GLY A 53 4.01 -23.09 -5.40
C GLY A 53 5.50 -23.46 -5.28
N SER A 54 5.97 -24.55 -5.89
CA SER A 54 7.40 -24.89 -5.85
C SER A 54 8.23 -24.01 -6.78
N ARG A 55 9.15 -23.22 -6.20
CA ARG A 55 10.25 -22.42 -6.80
C ARG A 55 9.88 -21.39 -7.89
N TYR A 56 8.66 -21.44 -8.42
CA TYR A 56 8.15 -20.55 -9.47
C TYR A 56 7.24 -19.45 -8.95
N GLU A 57 6.96 -19.38 -7.65
CA GLU A 57 6.34 -18.20 -7.06
C GLU A 57 7.41 -17.12 -6.86
N LEU A 58 7.91 -16.62 -8.00
CA LEU A 58 8.54 -15.33 -8.18
C LEU A 58 9.52 -14.95 -7.05
N MET A 59 10.76 -15.44 -7.15
CA MET A 59 11.88 -14.71 -6.55
C MET A 59 12.02 -13.39 -7.33
N VAL A 60 11.17 -12.41 -7.03
CA VAL A 60 11.33 -11.04 -7.53
C VAL A 60 12.61 -10.55 -6.87
N ILE A 61 13.70 -10.54 -7.64
CA ILE A 61 14.95 -9.89 -7.23
C ILE A 61 14.66 -8.38 -7.26
N GLN A 62 13.92 -7.88 -6.27
CA GLN A 62 13.82 -6.45 -6.04
C GLN A 62 15.18 -6.01 -5.54
N LYS A 63 15.75 -4.99 -6.18
CA LYS A 63 17.00 -4.40 -5.70
C LYS A 63 16.79 -3.94 -4.24
N PRO A 64 17.81 -3.98 -3.38
CA PRO A 64 17.66 -3.56 -1.98
C PRO A 64 17.14 -2.11 -1.86
N GLU A 65 17.47 -1.26 -2.83
CA GLU A 65 16.94 0.11 -2.97
C GLU A 65 15.43 0.16 -3.21
N GLU A 66 14.91 -0.71 -4.08
CA GLU A 66 13.47 -0.80 -4.37
C GLU A 66 12.68 -1.27 -3.14
N GLN A 67 13.24 -2.20 -2.36
CA GLN A 67 12.62 -2.66 -1.11
C GLN A 67 12.58 -1.55 -0.04
N ALA A 68 13.64 -0.74 0.03
CA ALA A 68 13.69 0.41 0.94
C ALA A 68 12.65 1.47 0.53
N GLU A 69 12.49 1.73 -0.76
CA GLU A 69 11.49 2.66 -1.29
C GLU A 69 10.06 2.19 -1.00
N VAL A 70 9.76 0.91 -1.23
CA VAL A 70 8.43 0.35 -0.90
C VAL A 70 8.12 0.51 0.58
N LYS A 71 9.08 0.20 1.47
CA LYS A 71 8.90 0.39 2.91
C LYS A 71 8.68 1.86 3.27
N ARG A 72 9.46 2.78 2.67
CA ARG A 72 9.31 4.23 2.88
C ARG A 72 7.92 4.71 2.46
N LEU A 73 7.45 4.27 1.30
CA LEU A 73 6.13 4.61 0.78
C LEU A 73 5.02 4.06 1.68
N GLN A 74 5.14 2.82 2.16
CA GLN A 74 4.19 2.22 3.10
C GLN A 74 4.11 3.00 4.41
N GLU A 75 5.25 3.39 4.98
CA GLU A 75 5.29 4.21 6.20
C GLU A 75 4.62 5.58 5.95
N ARG A 76 4.86 6.18 4.78
CA ARG A 76 4.23 7.45 4.40
C ARG A 76 2.71 7.33 4.26
N VAL A 77 2.21 6.27 3.62
CA VAL A 77 0.78 6.01 3.51
C VAL A 77 0.15 5.89 4.89
N LYS A 78 0.75 5.10 5.78
CA LYS A 78 0.27 4.93 7.16
C LYS A 78 0.24 6.23 7.95
N GLN A 79 1.24 7.10 7.77
CA GLN A 79 1.25 8.43 8.41
C GLN A 79 0.14 9.32 7.86
N LEU A 80 -0.08 9.31 6.54
CA LEU A 80 -1.12 10.11 5.90
C LEU A 80 -2.53 9.64 6.30
N GLU A 81 -2.76 8.32 6.37
CA GLU A 81 -4.03 7.75 6.83
C GLU A 81 -4.35 8.16 8.27
N ARG A 82 -3.35 8.15 9.16
CA ARG A 82 -3.52 8.62 10.54
C ARG A 82 -3.84 10.11 10.62
N ALA A 83 -3.12 10.94 9.87
CA ALA A 83 -3.38 12.37 9.82
C ALA A 83 -4.79 12.66 9.28
N LEU A 84 -5.20 11.95 8.23
CA LEU A 84 -6.53 12.06 7.65
C LEU A 84 -7.60 11.69 8.69
N ALA A 85 -7.46 10.55 9.37
CA ALA A 85 -8.40 10.12 10.41
C ALA A 85 -8.54 11.16 11.53
N GLN A 86 -7.43 11.73 12.01
CA GLN A 86 -7.45 12.79 13.01
C GLN A 86 -8.21 14.03 12.51
N THR A 87 -7.89 14.50 11.30
CA THR A 87 -8.55 15.70 10.73
C THR A 87 -10.05 15.48 10.49
N MET A 88 -10.47 14.25 10.14
CA MET A 88 -11.88 13.93 9.97
C MET A 88 -12.61 13.95 11.32
N LEU A 89 -11.99 13.43 12.39
CA LEU A 89 -12.55 13.49 13.74
C LEU A 89 -12.69 14.94 14.22
N ASP A 90 -11.63 15.75 14.04
CA ASP A 90 -11.64 17.16 14.43
C ASP A 90 -12.72 17.93 13.65
N LYS A 91 -12.88 17.65 12.35
CA LYS A 91 -13.93 18.25 11.52
C LYS A 91 -15.33 17.91 12.03
N LEU A 92 -15.61 16.63 12.31
CA LEU A 92 -16.90 16.18 12.81
C LEU A 92 -17.24 16.83 14.16
N MET A 93 -16.26 16.91 15.05
CA MET A 93 -16.41 17.57 16.35
C MET A 93 -16.72 19.06 16.19
N LEU A 94 -15.99 19.77 15.32
CA LEU A 94 -16.26 21.18 15.02
C LEU A 94 -17.64 21.38 14.40
N GLU A 95 -18.07 20.50 13.49
CA GLU A 95 -19.41 20.55 12.88
C GLU A 95 -20.51 20.39 13.93
N SER A 96 -20.37 19.42 14.85
CA SER A 96 -21.30 19.21 15.97
C SER A 96 -21.34 20.40 16.94
N LEU A 97 -20.17 20.99 17.25
CA LEU A 97 -20.10 22.19 18.09
C LEU A 97 -20.81 23.37 17.44
N VAL A 98 -20.65 23.57 16.12
CA VAL A 98 -21.37 24.62 15.40
C VAL A 98 -22.88 24.37 15.45
N GLU A 99 -23.33 23.14 15.21
CA GLU A 99 -24.76 22.80 15.25
C GLU A 99 -25.41 23.07 16.61
N THR A 100 -24.74 22.69 17.70
CA THR A 100 -25.23 22.97 19.06
C THR A 100 -25.28 24.47 19.37
N LEU A 101 -24.24 25.23 18.98
CA LEU A 101 -24.23 26.68 19.15
C LEU A 101 -25.31 27.39 18.32
N GLU A 102 -25.53 26.95 17.08
CA GLU A 102 -26.60 27.47 16.21
C GLU A 102 -27.98 27.19 16.83
N ALA A 103 -28.17 26.02 17.45
CA ALA A 103 -29.40 25.67 18.14
C ALA A 103 -29.64 26.50 19.42
N GLU A 104 -28.60 26.74 20.22
CA GLU A 104 -28.71 27.50 21.48
C GLU A 104 -28.89 29.01 21.27
N THR A 105 -28.18 29.57 20.28
CA THR A 105 -28.20 31.02 20.02
C THR A 105 -29.27 31.45 19.02
N GLY A 106 -29.81 30.52 18.23
CA GLY A 106 -30.74 30.81 17.13
C GLY A 106 -30.12 31.59 15.98
N VAL A 107 -28.78 31.74 15.98
CA VAL A 107 -28.02 32.46 14.97
C VAL A 107 -27.38 31.45 14.03
N ASP A 108 -27.67 31.55 12.73
CA ASP A 108 -26.96 30.78 11.68
C ASP A 108 -25.51 31.31 11.59
N LEU A 109 -24.58 30.60 12.24
CA LEU A 109 -23.18 30.97 12.33
C LEU A 109 -22.49 30.74 10.98
N LYS A 110 -22.86 29.68 10.26
CA LYS A 110 -22.37 29.40 8.90
C LYS A 110 -22.59 30.57 7.93
N LYS A 111 -23.70 31.31 8.04
CA LYS A 111 -23.97 32.51 7.23
C LYS A 111 -23.36 33.81 7.76
N ASN A 112 -23.00 33.89 9.04
CA ASN A 112 -22.57 35.13 9.69
C ASN A 112 -21.05 35.34 9.73
N ILE A 113 -20.25 34.31 9.43
CA ILE A 113 -18.77 34.43 9.33
C ILE A 113 -18.35 35.37 8.18
N GLY A 114 -19.20 35.56 7.16
CA GLY A 114 -18.92 36.44 6.01
C GLY A 114 -19.37 37.90 6.15
N ARG A 115 -20.01 38.32 7.27
CA ARG A 115 -20.48 39.71 7.45
C ARG A 115 -19.64 40.41 8.52
N PRO A 116 -18.91 41.48 8.19
CA PRO A 116 -18.30 42.34 9.20
C PRO A 116 -19.43 42.90 10.09
N ARG A 117 -19.38 42.64 11.40
CA ARG A 117 -20.28 43.28 12.37
C ARG A 117 -19.88 44.75 12.51
N LEU A 118 -20.37 45.59 11.60
CA LEU A 118 -20.34 47.04 11.77
C LEU A 118 -21.57 47.43 12.59
N ASN A 119 -21.35 47.71 13.88
CA ASN A 119 -22.01 48.73 14.69
C ASN A 119 -22.16 48.26 16.14
N GLU A 120 -21.15 48.53 16.96
CA GLU A 120 -21.37 48.83 18.37
C GLU A 120 -21.27 50.35 18.55
N PRO A 121 -22.30 51.03 19.10
CA PRO A 121 -22.22 52.45 19.37
C PRO A 121 -21.28 52.68 20.56
N GLY A 122 -20.12 53.26 20.29
CA GLY A 122 -19.15 53.66 21.32
C GLY A 122 -19.75 54.62 22.35
N PRO A 123 -19.20 54.67 23.58
CA PRO A 123 -19.79 55.39 24.69
C PRO A 123 -19.81 56.90 24.40
N LYS A 124 -20.99 57.53 24.45
CA LYS A 124 -21.15 58.98 24.24
C LYS A 124 -20.38 59.75 25.32
N ALA A 125 -19.33 60.45 24.89
CA ALA A 125 -18.61 61.41 25.72
C ALA A 125 -19.56 62.54 26.14
N LYS A 126 -19.77 62.69 27.45
CA LYS A 126 -20.50 63.84 28.03
C LYS A 126 -19.63 65.08 27.89
N ASN A 127 -19.95 65.95 26.94
CA ASN A 127 -19.32 67.26 26.86
C ASN A 127 -19.88 68.15 27.99
N LYS A 128 -19.12 68.33 29.06
CA LYS A 128 -19.41 69.33 30.09
C LYS A 128 -19.13 70.70 29.49
N GLY A 129 -20.20 71.48 29.31
CA GLY A 129 -20.07 72.89 28.96
C GLY A 129 -19.28 73.65 30.02
N GLN A 130 -18.30 74.43 29.56
CA GLN A 130 -17.85 75.63 30.26
C GLN A 130 -17.79 76.75 29.21
N GLY A 131 -18.64 77.74 29.43
CA GLY A 131 -18.63 78.98 28.67
C GLY A 131 -17.84 80.07 29.37
N ARG A 132 -17.68 81.18 28.62
CA ARG A 132 -17.24 82.53 29.02
C ARG A 132 -15.77 82.60 29.48
N ARG A 133 -14.91 83.47 28.95
CA ARG A 133 -15.06 84.80 28.35
C ARG A 133 -14.01 85.01 27.25
#